data_AF-T1ALU1-F1
#
_entry.id   AF-T1ALU1-F1
#
_cell.length_a   1.000
_cell.length_b   1.000
_cell.length_c   1.000
_cell.angle_alpha   90.00
_cell.angle_beta   90.00
_cell.angle_gamma   90.00
#
_symmetry.space_group_name_H-M   'P 1'
#
loop_
_entity.id
_entity.type
_entity.pdbx_description
1 polymer ?
#
loop_
_entity_poly.entity_id
_entity_poly.type
_entity_poly.pdbx_seq_one_letter_code
_entity_poly.pdbx_strand_id
1 'polypeptide(L)' 'MSQVIDRRYDFVFLFDVQDGNPNGDPDAGNLPRIDPQTMQGFVTDVCIKR' A
#
# COMPACT_ATOMS: atom_id res chain seq x y z
N MET A 1 -6.22 -13.32 27.08
CA MET A 1 -4.97 -13.07 26.36
C MET A 1 -4.91 -14.05 25.21
N SER A 2 -4.76 -13.61 23.97
CA SER A 2 -4.45 -14.53 22.87
C SER A 2 -3.07 -15.15 23.10
N GLN A 3 -2.88 -16.39 22.66
CA GLN A 3 -1.55 -17.00 22.67
C GLN A 3 -0.58 -16.13 21.85
N VAL A 4 0.63 -15.90 22.36
CA VAL A 4 1.68 -15.22 21.61
C VAL A 4 2.05 -16.09 20.41
N ILE A 5 2.16 -15.46 19.25
CA ILE A 5 2.50 -16.17 18.00
C ILE A 5 3.91 -16.76 18.13
N ASP A 6 4.07 -18.06 17.85
CA ASP A 6 5.32 -18.83 18.04
C ASP A 6 6.06 -19.17 16.73
N ARG A 7 5.49 -18.76 15.58
CA ARG A 7 6.03 -18.98 14.23
C ARG A 7 6.04 -17.69 13.44
N ARG A 8 6.97 -17.57 12.50
CA ARG A 8 7.00 -16.48 11.51
C ARG A 8 5.90 -16.70 10.48
N TYR A 9 5.20 -15.64 10.13
CA TYR A 9 4.23 -15.60 9.05
C TYR A 9 4.65 -14.52 8.06
N ASP A 10 4.84 -14.92 6.81
CA ASP A 10 5.00 -14.02 5.69
C ASP A 10 3.76 -14.15 4.79
N PHE A 11 3.36 -13.07 4.15
CA PHE A 11 2.19 -13.09 3.26
C PHE A 11 2.38 -12.13 2.10
N VAL A 12 1.75 -12.48 0.97
CA VAL A 12 1.53 -11.58 -0.16
C VAL A 12 0.09 -11.11 -0.07
N PHE A 13 -0.11 -9.80 0.02
CA PHE A 13 -1.44 -9.20 0.02
C PHE A 13 -1.71 -8.61 -1.37
N LEU A 14 -2.69 -9.17 -2.06
CA LEU A 14 -3.14 -8.69 -3.36
C LEU A 14 -4.46 -7.97 -3.18
N PHE A 15 -4.55 -6.76 -3.71
CA PHE A 15 -5.78 -5.98 -3.79
C PHE A 15 -5.80 -5.22 -5.11
N ASP A 16 -6.99 -4.85 -5.56
CA ASP A 16 -7.20 -4.01 -6.73
C ASP A 16 -7.99 -2.75 -6.38
N VAL A 17 -8.06 -1.85 -7.35
CA VAL A 17 -8.86 -0.63 -7.28
C VAL A 17 -9.42 -0.38 -8.66
N GLN A 18 -10.70 0.00 -8.72
CA GLN A 18 -11.36 0.40 -9.95
C GLN A 18 -11.90 1.82 -9.77
N ASP A 19 -11.66 2.67 -10.77
CA ASP A 19 -12.13 4.07 -10.82
C ASP A 19 -11.87 4.88 -9.53
N GLY A 20 -10.72 4.62 -8.88
CA GLY A 20 -10.37 5.19 -7.59
C GLY A 20 -8.89 5.53 -7.46
N ASN A 21 -8.55 6.26 -6.40
CA ASN A 21 -7.17 6.57 -6.03
C ASN A 21 -6.79 5.80 -4.75
N PRO A 22 -5.97 4.73 -4.85
CA PRO A 22 -5.64 3.88 -3.71
C PRO A 22 -4.67 4.55 -2.74
N ASN A 23 -3.82 5.48 -3.22
CA ASN A 23 -2.89 6.21 -2.37
C ASN A 23 -2.49 7.54 -3.04
N GLY A 24 -3.08 8.63 -2.58
CA GLY A 24 -2.83 9.97 -3.09
C GLY A 24 -1.45 10.52 -2.69
N ASP A 25 -0.84 11.25 -3.61
CA ASP A 25 0.42 11.95 -3.41
C ASP A 25 0.16 13.42 -3.00
N PRO A 26 0.55 13.85 -1.78
CA PRO A 26 0.40 15.23 -1.35
C PRO A 26 1.25 16.21 -2.19
N ASP A 27 2.36 15.75 -2.77
CA ASP A 27 3.27 16.58 -3.56
C ASP A 27 2.85 16.67 -5.04
N ALA A 28 1.99 15.75 -5.50
CA ALA A 28 1.43 15.73 -6.85
C ALA A 28 -0.08 16.02 -6.88
N GLY A 29 -0.58 16.87 -5.97
CA GLY A 29 -1.96 17.34 -5.99
C GLY A 29 -3.01 16.23 -5.81
N ASN A 30 -2.70 15.22 -5.00
CA ASN A 30 -3.54 14.05 -4.73
C ASN A 30 -3.77 13.13 -5.94
N LEU A 31 -2.88 13.14 -6.94
CA LEU A 31 -2.81 12.08 -7.94
C LEU A 31 -2.35 10.76 -7.30
N PRO A 32 -2.64 9.59 -7.91
CA PRO A 32 -2.03 8.34 -7.48
C PRO A 32 -0.51 8.45 -7.46
N ARG A 33 0.11 7.89 -6.42
CA ARG A 33 1.58 7.84 -6.31
C ARG A 33 2.17 6.98 -7.42
N ILE A 34 3.22 7.49 -8.06
CA ILE A 34 3.94 6.83 -9.16
C ILE A 34 5.44 6.89 -8.87
N ASP A 35 6.13 5.76 -9.01
CA ASP A 35 7.59 5.72 -8.98
C ASP A 35 8.14 6.34 -10.28
N PRO A 36 8.94 7.43 -10.20
CA PRO A 36 9.43 8.14 -11.38
C PRO A 36 10.44 7.33 -12.22
N GLN A 37 11.02 6.26 -11.67
CA GLN A 37 11.99 5.42 -12.41
C GLN A 37 11.29 4.31 -13.19
N THR A 38 10.28 3.68 -12.60
CA THR A 38 9.61 2.49 -13.17
C THR A 38 8.24 2.81 -13.78
N MET A 39 7.69 3.98 -13.48
CA MET A 39 6.33 4.41 -13.83
C MET A 39 5.23 3.51 -13.27
N GLN A 40 5.54 2.69 -12.25
CA GLN A 40 4.56 1.87 -11.56
C GLN A 40 3.88 2.67 -10.44
N GLY A 41 2.59 2.43 -10.26
CA GLY A 41 1.87 2.93 -9.10
C GLY A 41 2.36 2.22 -7.83
N PHE A 42 2.47 2.96 -6.73
CA PHE A 42 2.81 2.36 -5.44
C PHE A 42 1.86 2.81 -4.34
N VAL A 43 1.71 1.95 -3.33
CA VAL A 43 0.96 2.25 -2.11
C VAL A 43 1.91 2.10 -0.94
N THR A 44 2.04 3.17 -0.16
CA THR A 44 2.93 3.21 1.00
C THR A 44 2.46 2.28 2.11
N ASP A 45 3.40 1.76 2.91
CA ASP A 45 3.09 0.91 4.05
C ASP A 45 2.22 1.62 5.10
N VAL A 46 2.44 2.92 5.30
CA VAL A 46 1.62 3.76 6.19
C VAL A 46 0.17 3.85 5.71
N CYS A 47 -0.08 3.85 4.39
CA CYS A 47 -1.43 3.80 3.82
C CYS A 47 -2.15 2.50 4.18
N ILE A 48 -1.47 1.36 4.14
CA ILE A 48 -2.07 0.04 4.43
C ILE A 48 -2.27 -0.18 5.95
N LYS A 49 -1.43 0.45 6.79
CA LYS A 49 -1.52 0.34 8.25
C LYS A 49 -2.64 1.22 8.87
N ARG A 50 -3.14 2.21 8.13
CA ARG A 50 -4.14 3.18 8.58
C ARG A 50 -5.55 2.66 8.34
#